data_AF-A0A2H0H4Q4-F1
#
_entry.id   AF-A0A2H0H4Q4-F1
#
_cell.length_a   1.000
_cell.length_b   1.000
_cell.length_c   1.000
_cell.angle_alpha   90.00
_cell.angle_beta   90.00
_cell.angle_gamma   90.00
#
_symmetry.space_group_name_H-M   'P 1'
#
loop_
_entity.id
_entity.type
_entity.pdbx_description
1 polymer ?
#
loop_
_entity_poly.entity_id
_entity_poly.type
_entity_poly.pdbx_seq_one_letter_code
_entity_poly.pdbx_strand_id
1 'polypeptide(L)'
;FVLVTPFTLHLVLIADFRIIPTNIWLSIGFVVLFTTVIAYFLNNFSLKVISPTVNSAYIYFQPFLATFVAISFGKDVLTWPEIVAALLIFTGVYFVNFNHSVNKKPAI
;
A
#
# COMPACT_ATOMS: atom_id res chain seq x y z
N PHE A 1 -7.51 4.77 -16.39
CA PHE A 1 -8.98 4.87 -16.43
C PHE A 1 -9.51 4.44 -17.79
N VAL A 2 -9.20 5.15 -18.89
CA VAL A 2 -9.68 4.86 -20.26
C VAL A 2 -9.55 3.39 -20.71
N LEU A 3 -8.45 2.72 -20.38
CA LEU A 3 -8.20 1.32 -20.73
C LEU A 3 -9.06 0.30 -19.97
N VAL A 4 -9.48 0.62 -18.75
CA VAL A 4 -10.20 -0.31 -17.86
C VAL A 4 -11.72 -0.12 -17.99
N THR A 5 -12.16 1.11 -18.27
CA THR A 5 -13.57 1.49 -18.41
C THR A 5 -14.39 0.59 -19.34
N PRO A 6 -13.94 0.21 -20.57
CA PRO A 6 -14.77 -0.63 -21.44
C PRO A 6 -15.04 -2.03 -20.86
N PHE A 7 -14.16 -2.54 -20.00
CA PHE A 7 -14.33 -3.85 -19.37
C PHE A 7 -15.14 -3.78 -18.08
N THR A 8 -14.93 -2.76 -17.26
CA THR A 8 -15.60 -2.63 -15.95
C THR A 8 -16.95 -1.96 -16.02
N LEU A 9 -17.25 -1.15 -17.04
CA LEU A 9 -18.54 -0.46 -17.17
C LEU A 9 -19.70 -1.46 -17.24
N HIS A 10 -19.55 -2.51 -18.06
CA HIS A 10 -20.57 -3.55 -18.18
C HIS A 10 -20.85 -4.22 -16.82
N LEU A 11 -19.81 -4.56 -16.05
CA LEU A 11 -19.91 -5.18 -14.73
C LEU A 11 -20.64 -4.29 -13.72
N VAL A 12 -20.36 -2.99 -13.72
CA VAL A 12 -21.00 -2.02 -12.83
C VAL A 12 -22.49 -1.86 -13.16
N LEU A 13 -22.86 -1.88 -14.44
CA LEU A 13 -24.24 -1.69 -14.87
C LEU A 13 -25.15 -2.89 -14.52
N ILE A 14 -24.59 -4.10 -14.49
CA ILE A 14 -25.33 -5.32 -14.13
C ILE A 14 -25.25 -5.67 -12.64
N ALA A 15 -24.40 -4.97 -11.86
CA ALA A 15 -24.22 -5.24 -10.45
C ALA A 15 -25.44 -4.77 -9.63
N ASP A 16 -25.95 -5.65 -8.76
CA ASP A 16 -26.98 -5.27 -7.80
C ASP A 16 -26.34 -4.70 -6.53
N PHE A 17 -26.38 -3.37 -6.39
CA PHE A 17 -25.84 -2.68 -5.22
C PHE A 17 -26.70 -2.84 -3.95
N ARG A 18 -27.95 -3.29 -4.08
CA ARG A 18 -28.86 -3.50 -2.95
C ARG A 18 -28.48 -4.72 -2.12
N ILE A 19 -27.77 -5.67 -2.73
CA ILE A 19 -27.29 -6.86 -2.02
C ILE A 19 -26.16 -6.54 -1.04
N ILE A 20 -25.51 -5.38 -1.20
CA ILE A 20 -24.37 -4.99 -0.37
C ILE A 20 -24.88 -4.48 0.98
N PRO A 21 -24.58 -5.18 2.09
CA PRO A 21 -25.00 -4.78 3.42
C PRO A 21 -24.37 -3.45 3.86
N THR A 22 -25.06 -2.72 4.75
CA THR A 22 -24.62 -1.40 5.23
C THR A 22 -23.22 -1.42 5.86
N ASN A 23 -22.83 -2.49 6.56
CA ASN A 23 -21.49 -2.61 7.14
C ASN A 23 -20.37 -2.68 6.08
N ILE A 24 -20.65 -3.25 4.90
CA ILE A 24 -19.70 -3.25 3.79
C ILE A 24 -19.62 -1.85 3.18
N TRP A 25 -20.74 -1.16 3.00
CA TRP A 25 -20.75 0.24 2.55
C TRP A 25 -19.94 1.16 3.46
N LEU A 26 -20.08 1.00 4.79
CA LEU A 26 -19.25 1.73 5.76
C LEU A 26 -17.77 1.38 5.63
N SER A 27 -17.44 0.10 5.39
CA SER A 27 -16.05 -0.34 5.17
C SER A 27 -15.45 0.28 3.90
N ILE A 28 -16.21 0.33 2.81
CA ILE A 28 -15.81 0.99 1.55
C ILE A 28 -15.56 2.47 1.80
N GLY A 29 -16.52 3.16 2.44
CA GLY A 29 -16.40 4.59 2.76
C GLY A 29 -15.18 4.88 3.64
N PHE A 30 -14.91 4.03 4.64
CA PHE A 30 -13.73 4.15 5.50
C PHE A 30 -12.43 4.01 4.69
N VAL A 31 -12.32 2.99 3.84
CA VAL A 31 -11.14 2.77 2.99
C VAL A 31 -10.91 3.98 2.08
N VAL A 32 -11.94 4.44 1.38
CA VAL A 32 -11.83 5.59 0.47
C VAL A 32 -11.41 6.84 1.23
N LEU A 33 -12.10 7.22 2.30
CA LEU A 33 -11.82 8.48 2.98
C LEU A 33 -10.49 8.46 3.75
N PHE A 34 -10.28 7.46 4.61
CA PHE A 34 -9.16 7.45 5.54
C PHE A 34 -7.91 6.83 4.93
N THR A 35 -8.04 5.65 4.33
CA THR A 35 -6.87 4.90 3.86
C THR A 35 -6.38 5.36 2.48
N THR A 36 -7.19 6.10 1.73
CA THR A 36 -6.76 6.68 0.44
C THR A 36 -6.65 8.21 0.49
N VAL A 37 -7.74 8.97 0.66
CA VAL A 37 -7.69 10.44 0.56
C VAL A 37 -6.80 11.06 1.63
N ILE A 38 -7.08 10.75 2.91
CA ILE A 38 -6.29 11.30 4.02
C ILE A 38 -4.85 10.79 3.97
N ALA A 39 -4.65 9.48 3.76
CA ALA A 39 -3.30 8.91 3.64
C ALA A 39 -2.48 9.56 2.51
N TYR A 40 -3.09 9.87 1.37
CA TYR A 40 -2.42 10.53 0.26
C TYR A 40 -2.03 11.97 0.61
N PHE A 41 -2.91 12.72 1.28
CA PHE A 41 -2.58 14.06 1.77
C PHE A 41 -1.45 14.03 2.80
N LEU A 42 -1.45 13.05 3.71
CA LEU A 42 -0.37 12.86 4.68
C LEU A 42 0.94 12.46 3.99
N ASN A 43 0.90 11.62 2.96
CA ASN A 43 2.08 11.25 2.18
C ASN A 43 2.68 12.46 1.47
N ASN A 44 1.85 13.32 0.86
CA ASN A 44 2.31 14.56 0.26
C ASN A 44 2.86 15.53 1.32
N PHE A 45 2.19 15.66 2.46
CA PHE A 45 2.66 16.49 3.58
C PHE A 45 4.01 16.01 4.13
N SER A 46 4.21 14.70 4.24
CA SER A 46 5.47 14.07 4.68
C SER A 46 6.66 14.58 3.87
N LEU A 47 6.53 14.72 2.55
CA LEU A 47 7.59 15.24 1.68
C LEU A 47 7.99 16.70 1.96
N LYS A 48 7.15 17.46 2.69
CA LYS A 48 7.48 18.82 3.14
C LYS A 48 8.30 18.83 4.43
N VAL A 49 8.25 17.74 5.21
CA VAL A 49 8.87 17.64 6.53
C VAL A 49 10.11 16.74 6.52
N ILE A 50 10.10 15.68 5.72
CA ILE A 50 11.19 14.71 5.59
C ILE A 50 11.61 14.54 4.13
N SER A 51 12.86 14.09 3.92
CA SER A 51 13.38 13.89 2.57
C SER A 51 12.64 12.77 1.80
N PRO A 52 12.58 12.82 0.46
CA PRO A 52 11.94 11.79 -0.36
C PRO A 52 12.50 10.38 -0.15
N THR A 53 13.80 10.26 0.14
CA THR A 53 14.45 8.98 0.46
C THR A 53 13.89 8.37 1.74
N VAL A 54 13.71 9.17 2.80
CA VAL A 54 13.17 8.70 4.06
C VAL A 54 11.67 8.37 3.93
N ASN A 55 10.90 9.20 3.20
CA ASN A 55 9.50 8.90 2.90
C ASN A 55 9.33 7.57 2.16
N SER A 56 10.17 7.31 1.16
CA SER A 56 10.15 6.06 0.38
C SER A 56 10.54 4.86 1.24
N ALA A 57 11.51 5.01 2.14
CA ALA A 57 11.87 3.95 3.10
C ALA A 57 10.68 3.55 3.99
N TYR A 58 9.86 4.50 4.46
CA TYR A 58 8.63 4.20 5.20
C TYR A 58 7.59 3.46 4.36
N ILE A 59 7.40 3.82 3.08
CA ILE A 59 6.48 3.12 2.18
C ILE A 59 6.91 1.66 2.00
N TYR A 60 8.22 1.41 1.84
CA TYR A 60 8.73 0.04 1.74
C TYR A 60 8.65 -0.76 3.04
N PHE A 61 8.54 -0.08 4.18
CA PHE A 61 8.33 -0.71 5.48
C PHE A 61 6.85 -1.05 5.75
N GLN A 62 5.91 -0.38 5.08
CA GLN A 62 4.47 -0.64 5.25
C GLN A 62 4.07 -2.11 5.04
N PRO A 63 4.56 -2.84 4.01
CA PRO A 63 4.28 -4.26 3.86
C PRO A 63 4.66 -5.10 5.09
N PHE A 64 5.80 -4.82 5.72
CA PHE A 64 6.21 -5.49 6.96
C PHE A 64 5.24 -5.22 8.10
N LEU A 65 4.92 -3.94 8.33
CA LEU A 65 4.00 -3.53 9.38
C LEU A 65 2.60 -4.12 9.15
N ALA A 66 2.13 -4.16 7.91
CA ALA A 66 0.82 -4.70 7.57
C ALA A 66 0.71 -6.20 7.93
N THR A 67 1.69 -7.00 7.51
CA THR A 67 1.76 -8.43 7.85
C THR A 67 1.89 -8.63 9.35
N PHE A 68 2.77 -7.87 10.02
CA PHE A 68 2.95 -7.94 11.47
C PHE A 68 1.65 -7.67 12.23
N VAL A 69 0.93 -6.59 11.87
CA VAL A 69 -0.36 -6.23 12.49
C VAL A 69 -1.42 -7.29 12.18
N ALA A 70 -1.51 -7.80 10.95
CA ALA A 70 -2.50 -8.81 10.57
C ALA A 70 -2.38 -10.10 11.40
N ILE A 71 -1.14 -10.61 11.56
CA ILE A 71 -0.85 -11.80 12.37
C ILE A 71 -1.10 -11.50 13.86
N SER A 72 -0.68 -10.33 14.35
CA SER A 72 -0.85 -9.95 15.77
C SER A 72 -2.32 -9.86 16.19
N PHE A 73 -3.20 -9.46 15.25
CA PHE A 73 -4.65 -9.39 15.48
C PHE A 73 -5.37 -10.72 15.18
N GLY A 74 -4.64 -11.79 14.83
CA GLY A 74 -5.21 -13.08 14.45
C GLY A 74 -6.07 -13.03 13.19
N LYS A 75 -5.92 -11.98 12.36
CA LYS A 75 -6.62 -11.83 11.08
C LYS A 75 -5.93 -12.59 9.94
N ASP A 76 -4.71 -13.06 10.19
CA ASP A 76 -3.95 -13.89 9.28
C ASP A 76 -3.14 -14.91 10.09
N VAL A 77 -2.84 -16.06 9.51
CA VAL A 77 -2.05 -17.12 10.15
C VAL A 77 -0.79 -17.33 9.36
N LEU A 78 0.36 -17.09 9.99
CA LEU A 78 1.65 -17.22 9.31
C LEU A 78 1.88 -18.66 8.83
N THR A 79 1.63 -18.91 7.56
CA THR A 79 1.87 -20.21 6.91
C THR A 79 3.24 -20.25 6.24
N TRP A 80 3.76 -21.46 5.99
CA TRP A 80 5.06 -21.63 5.31
C TRP A 80 5.16 -20.89 3.97
N PRO A 81 4.15 -20.90 3.09
CA PRO A 81 4.17 -20.12 1.85
C PRO A 81 4.28 -18.60 2.08
N GLU A 82 3.62 -18.06 3.11
CA GLU A 82 3.67 -16.63 3.43
C GLU A 82 5.04 -16.21 3.96
N ILE A 83 5.72 -17.08 4.73
CA ILE A 83 7.10 -16.84 5.17
C ILE A 83 8.04 -16.72 3.97
N VAL A 84 7.93 -17.64 3.01
CA VAL A 84 8.74 -17.60 1.78
C VAL A 84 8.41 -16.36 0.95
N ALA A 85 7.14 -16.00 0.80
CA ALA A 85 6.72 -14.80 0.10
C ALA A 85 7.23 -13.52 0.79
N ALA A 86 7.15 -13.45 2.12
CA ALA A 86 7.66 -12.33 2.91
C ALA A 86 9.17 -12.16 2.74
N LEU A 87 9.95 -13.25 2.78
CA LEU A 87 11.40 -13.22 2.54
C LEU A 87 11.74 -12.71 1.13
N LEU A 88 11.00 -13.15 0.11
CA LEU A 88 11.19 -12.67 -1.28
C LEU A 88 10.87 -11.18 -1.41
N ILE A 89 9.78 -10.70 -0.80
CA ILE A 89 9.42 -9.27 -0.79
C ILE A 89 10.51 -8.45 -0.10
N PHE A 90 10.97 -8.85 1.10
CA PHE A 90 12.03 -8.13 1.80
C PHE A 90 13.35 -8.12 1.05
N THR A 91 13.70 -9.23 0.41
CA THR A 91 14.90 -9.30 -0.45
C THR A 91 14.79 -8.35 -1.63
N GLY A 92 13.63 -8.31 -2.30
CA GLY A 92 13.37 -7.37 -3.39
C GLY A 92 13.45 -5.91 -2.94
N VAL A 93 12.82 -5.58 -1.80
CA VAL A 93 12.89 -4.25 -1.19
C VAL A 93 14.33 -3.86 -0.84
N TYR A 94 15.10 -4.78 -0.26
CA TYR A 94 16.50 -4.56 0.08
C TYR A 94 17.35 -4.22 -1.16
N PHE A 95 17.23 -4.99 -2.24
CA PHE A 95 17.98 -4.74 -3.47
C PHE A 95 17.61 -3.41 -4.14
N VAL A 96 16.33 -3.02 -4.13
CA VAL A 96 15.89 -1.74 -4.70
C VAL A 96 16.45 -0.55 -3.90
N ASN A 97 16.55 -0.67 -2.58
CA ASN A 97 17.01 0.42 -1.71
C ASN A 97 18.54 0.51 -1.58
N PHE A 98 19.28 -0.59 -1.77
CA PHE A 98 20.74 -0.62 -1.58
C PHE A 98 21.52 0.21 -2.63
N ASN A 99 20.95 0.45 -3.82
CA ASN A 99 21.67 1.09 -4.92
C ASN A 99 21.65 2.63 -4.96
N HIS A 100 21.10 3.31 -3.95
CA HIS A 100 21.02 4.78 -3.94
C HIS A 100 21.98 5.44 -2.91
N SER A 101 23.25 5.02 -2.86
CA SER A 101 24.26 5.68 -2.01
C SER A 101 25.63 5.90 -2.66
N VAL A 102 25.73 5.91 -4.00
CA VAL A 102 26.99 6.15 -4.72
C VAL A 102 26.84 7.30 -5.73
N ASN A 103 26.73 8.54 -5.22
CA ASN A 103 27.33 9.76 -5.82
C ASN A 103 26.86 11.02 -5.06
N LYS A 104 27.56 11.36 -3.97
CA LYS A 104 27.66 12.76 -3.56
C LYS A 104 28.99 13.27 -4.07
N LYS A 105 29.00 13.83 -5.29
CA LYS A 105 30.12 14.67 -5.73
C LYS A 105 30.16 15.90 -4.82
N PRO A 106 31.33 16.31 -4.29
CA PRO A 106 31.44 17.56 -3.57
C PRO A 106 31.23 18.71 -4.57
N ALA A 107 30.33 19.64 -4.24
CA ALA A 107 30.20 20.90 -4.95
C ALA A 107 31.44 21.74 -4.63
N ILE A 108 32.12 22.19 -5.69
CA ILE A 108 33.16 23.22 -5.66
C ILE A 108 32.46 24.57 -5.73
#